data_AF-A0A5J4WGK8-F1
#
_entry.id   AF-A0A5J4WGK8-F1
#
_cell.length_a   1.000
_cell.length_b   1.000
_cell.length_c   1.000
_cell.angle_alpha   90.00
_cell.angle_beta   90.00
_cell.angle_gamma   90.00
#
_symmetry.space_group_name_H-M   'P 1'
#
loop_
_entity.id
_entity.type
_entity.pdbx_description
1 polymer ?
#
loop_
_entity_poly.entity_id
_entity_poly.type
_entity_poly.pdbx_seq_one_letter_code
_entity_poly.pdbx_strand_id
1 'polypeptide(L)'
;MRSLFDKEIIISLTDVDHDVTQIQYSFLILEFTMNLLFGNKFDKFSEAYKEGTYIFVGLQNSAELIRKQVLYYRGKIIDGSFQNDATTESFNHSTIKQKSERNNNGFVHSLYENVHKDYISCCGRYISIKAVSDAVAPQSAVPYVMPVNFSASILIDDLLIFSVFSEYSNALFGDLKIKFKINPNAFIFCQVDPIIYIAQYYTIDKDELLSSGQDKLKDIYLCIHN
;
A
#
# COMPACT_ATOMS: atom_id res chain seq x y z
N MET A 1 -1.70 -22.18 -11.91
CA MET A 1 -2.30 -20.86 -12.20
C MET A 1 -1.15 -19.86 -12.22
N ARG A 2 -0.84 -19.19 -13.35
CA ARG A 2 0.26 -18.20 -13.38
C ARG A 2 -0.13 -17.03 -12.50
N SER A 3 0.67 -16.76 -11.47
CA SER A 3 0.44 -15.69 -10.52
C SER A 3 0.39 -14.34 -11.24
N LEU A 4 -0.44 -13.39 -10.80
CA LEU A 4 -0.39 -12.00 -11.27
C LEU A 4 1.03 -11.43 -11.18
N PHE A 5 1.81 -11.90 -10.19
CA PHE A 5 3.19 -11.51 -9.94
C PHE A 5 4.19 -11.97 -11.02
N ASP A 6 3.83 -12.96 -11.84
CA ASP A 6 4.65 -13.41 -12.97
C ASP A 6 4.34 -12.65 -14.26
N LYS A 7 3.22 -11.90 -14.28
CA LYS A 7 2.80 -11.13 -15.45
C LYS A 7 3.62 -9.86 -15.59
N GLU A 8 3.94 -9.55 -16.83
CA GLU A 8 4.53 -8.27 -17.22
C GLU A 8 3.41 -7.29 -17.55
N ILE A 9 3.44 -6.14 -16.91
CA ILE A 9 2.50 -5.05 -17.12
C ILE A 9 3.22 -4.01 -17.98
N ILE A 10 2.55 -3.50 -19.02
CA ILE A 10 3.07 -2.42 -19.87
C ILE A 10 2.11 -1.25 -19.75
N ILE A 11 2.63 -0.08 -19.39
CA ILE A 11 1.90 1.17 -19.31
C ILE A 11 2.54 2.18 -20.26
N SER A 12 1.73 2.77 -21.13
CA SER A 12 2.15 3.92 -21.94
C SER A 12 2.13 5.17 -21.07
N LEU A 13 3.27 5.86 -20.99
CA LEU A 13 3.45 7.07 -20.20
C LEU A 13 3.23 8.34 -21.03
N THR A 14 3.59 8.29 -22.31
CA THR A 14 3.43 9.39 -23.27
C THR A 14 2.88 8.85 -24.59
N ASP A 15 2.29 9.73 -25.39
CA ASP A 15 1.80 9.42 -26.75
C ASP A 15 2.82 9.93 -27.79
N VAL A 16 2.74 9.44 -29.03
CA VAL A 16 3.45 10.01 -30.18
C VAL A 16 2.95 11.42 -30.49
N ASP A 17 1.65 11.66 -30.28
CA ASP A 17 0.98 12.87 -30.74
C ASP A 17 0.99 14.01 -29.70
N HIS A 18 1.43 13.74 -28.47
CA HIS A 18 1.39 14.69 -27.36
C HIS A 18 2.69 14.68 -26.56
N ASP A 19 3.32 15.84 -26.45
CA ASP A 19 4.45 16.04 -25.56
C ASP A 19 3.98 16.05 -24.10
N VAL A 20 4.66 15.32 -23.23
CA VAL A 20 4.42 15.38 -21.78
C VAL A 20 5.37 16.37 -21.15
N THR A 21 4.85 17.53 -20.77
CA THR A 21 5.58 18.49 -19.94
C THR A 21 5.60 17.99 -18.49
N GLN A 22 6.80 17.85 -17.91
CA GLN A 22 7.04 17.55 -16.50
C GLN A 22 6.70 16.12 -16.04
N ILE A 23 7.18 15.11 -16.79
CA ILE A 23 7.01 13.69 -16.44
C ILE A 23 7.43 13.35 -15.01
N GLN A 24 8.41 14.07 -14.45
CA GLN A 24 8.91 13.90 -13.08
C GLN A 24 7.86 14.12 -11.98
N TYR A 25 6.86 14.98 -12.20
CA TYR A 25 5.78 15.22 -11.22
C TYR A 25 4.58 14.30 -11.43
N SER A 26 4.65 13.40 -12.41
CA SER A 26 3.58 12.46 -12.69
C SER A 26 3.61 11.29 -11.70
N PHE A 27 2.49 10.59 -11.61
CA PHE A 27 2.33 9.41 -10.76
C PHE A 27 1.51 8.33 -11.47
N LEU A 28 1.79 7.08 -11.13
CA LEU A 28 1.06 5.91 -11.59
C LEU A 28 0.12 5.46 -10.47
N ILE A 29 -1.19 5.50 -10.74
CA ILE A 29 -2.18 4.91 -9.83
C ILE A 29 -2.41 3.47 -10.24
N LEU A 30 -2.27 2.55 -9.29
CA LEU A 30 -2.60 1.14 -9.46
C LEU A 30 -3.68 0.76 -8.45
N GLU A 31 -4.79 0.21 -8.94
CA GLU A 31 -5.87 -0.30 -8.10
C GLU A 31 -5.71 -1.80 -7.90
N PHE A 32 -5.63 -2.22 -6.64
CA PHE A 32 -5.48 -3.62 -6.28
C PHE A 32 -6.79 -4.17 -5.75
N THR A 33 -7.06 -5.43 -6.10
CA THR A 33 -7.99 -6.29 -5.39
C THR A 33 -7.21 -7.51 -4.92
N MET A 34 -7.03 -7.64 -3.61
CA MET A 34 -6.27 -8.71 -2.98
C MET A 34 -7.17 -9.54 -2.10
N ASN A 35 -6.92 -10.85 -2.05
CA ASN A 35 -7.59 -11.75 -1.13
C ASN A 35 -6.71 -11.96 0.09
N LEU A 36 -7.18 -11.51 1.25
CA LEU A 36 -6.58 -11.83 2.54
C LEU A 36 -7.03 -13.22 2.97
N LEU A 37 -6.06 -14.01 3.46
CA LEU A 37 -6.29 -15.37 3.91
C LEU A 37 -6.12 -15.43 5.43
N PHE A 38 -7.15 -15.91 6.14
CA PHE A 38 -7.15 -16.06 7.59
C PHE A 38 -7.23 -17.54 7.96
N GLY A 39 -6.39 -17.97 8.89
CA GLY A 39 -6.40 -19.34 9.41
C GLY A 39 -7.52 -19.61 10.42
N ASN A 40 -8.02 -18.56 11.09
CA ASN A 40 -9.00 -18.67 12.17
C ASN A 40 -10.09 -17.60 12.02
N LYS A 41 -11.28 -17.89 12.57
CA LYS A 41 -12.32 -16.89 12.81
C LYS A 41 -12.03 -16.09 14.07
N PHE A 42 -12.66 -14.92 14.17
CA PHE A 42 -12.50 -13.99 15.30
C PHE A 42 -13.58 -14.18 16.37
N ASP A 43 -14.27 -15.32 16.41
CA ASP A 43 -15.43 -15.58 17.27
C ASP A 43 -15.14 -15.50 18.78
N LYS A 44 -13.86 -15.66 19.17
CA LYS A 44 -13.42 -15.59 20.57
C LYS A 44 -13.33 -14.18 21.13
N PHE A 45 -13.38 -13.16 20.28
CA PHE A 45 -13.28 -11.76 20.68
C PHE A 45 -14.66 -11.16 20.94
N SER A 46 -14.76 -10.24 21.90
CA SER A 46 -15.99 -9.48 22.13
C SER A 46 -16.29 -8.56 20.96
N GLU A 47 -17.56 -8.24 20.73
CA GLU A 47 -17.97 -7.32 19.65
C GLU A 47 -17.31 -5.94 19.78
N ALA A 48 -17.26 -5.39 21.00
CA ALA A 48 -16.56 -4.13 21.27
C ALA A 48 -15.07 -4.18 20.87
N TYR A 49 -14.40 -5.32 21.08
CA TYR A 49 -12.99 -5.47 20.67
C TYR A 49 -12.86 -5.54 19.14
N LYS A 50 -13.77 -6.24 18.46
CA LYS A 50 -13.77 -6.35 17.00
C LYS A 50 -14.01 -5.00 16.33
N GLU A 51 -14.82 -4.13 16.93
CA GLU A 51 -15.09 -2.77 16.46
C GLU A 51 -13.91 -1.81 16.69
N GLY A 52 -13.24 -1.93 17.84
CA GLY A 52 -12.12 -1.06 18.22
C GLY A 52 -10.76 -1.47 17.67
N THR A 53 -10.65 -2.60 16.96
CA THR A 53 -9.35 -3.13 16.47
C THR A 53 -9.29 -3.15 14.95
N TYR A 54 -8.16 -2.70 14.41
CA TYR A 54 -7.92 -2.58 12.97
C TYR A 54 -6.63 -3.29 12.56
N ILE A 55 -6.64 -3.85 11.37
CA ILE A 55 -5.47 -4.34 10.65
C ILE A 55 -5.23 -3.40 9.47
N PHE A 56 -4.03 -2.88 9.36
CA PHE A 56 -3.57 -2.21 8.16
C PHE A 56 -2.99 -3.24 7.19
N VAL A 57 -3.35 -3.13 5.91
CA VAL A 57 -2.75 -3.87 4.80
C VAL A 57 -2.37 -2.88 3.72
N GLY A 58 -1.14 -2.94 3.22
CA GLY A 58 -0.68 -2.02 2.19
C GLY A 58 0.77 -2.20 1.82
N LEU A 59 1.40 -1.11 1.38
CA LEU A 59 2.81 -1.01 1.03
C LEU A 59 3.48 -0.01 1.96
N GLN A 60 4.71 -0.30 2.39
CA GLN A 60 5.53 0.67 3.11
C GLN A 60 5.90 1.85 2.20
N ASN A 61 6.26 1.52 0.96
CA ASN A 61 6.55 2.45 -0.12
C ASN A 61 5.93 1.88 -1.40
N SER A 62 5.14 2.68 -2.10
CA SER A 62 4.47 2.27 -3.33
C SER A 62 5.46 1.86 -4.43
N ALA A 63 6.63 2.48 -4.52
CA ALA A 63 7.64 2.17 -5.53
C ALA A 63 8.25 0.77 -5.36
N GLU A 64 8.27 0.21 -4.14
CA GLU A 64 8.75 -1.16 -3.87
C GLU A 64 7.87 -2.23 -4.53
N LEU A 65 6.66 -1.87 -4.96
CA LEU A 65 5.80 -2.73 -5.76
C LEU A 65 6.47 -3.14 -7.07
N ILE A 66 7.33 -2.30 -7.66
CA ILE A 66 8.00 -2.64 -8.90
C ILE A 66 9.25 -3.47 -8.59
N ARG A 67 9.26 -4.72 -9.04
CA ARG A 67 10.41 -5.63 -8.89
C ARG A 67 11.41 -5.49 -10.02
N LYS A 68 10.89 -5.56 -11.25
CA LYS A 68 11.66 -5.47 -12.49
C LYS A 68 11.02 -4.43 -13.36
N GLN A 69 11.81 -3.64 -14.06
CA GLN A 69 11.30 -2.66 -14.99
C GLN A 69 12.24 -2.47 -16.18
N VAL A 70 11.68 -1.99 -17.28
CA VAL A 70 12.41 -1.58 -18.48
C VAL A 70 11.62 -0.50 -19.21
N LEU A 71 12.33 0.47 -19.81
CA LEU A 71 11.71 1.51 -20.61
C LEU A 71 11.78 1.19 -22.09
N TYR A 72 10.69 1.52 -22.77
CA TYR A 72 10.60 1.49 -24.22
C TYR A 72 10.39 2.90 -24.73
N TYR A 73 11.14 3.26 -25.77
CA TYR A 73 10.95 4.46 -26.55
C TYR A 73 10.69 4.07 -28.00
N ARG A 74 9.52 4.45 -28.55
CA ARG A 74 9.11 4.15 -29.94
C ARG A 74 9.25 2.66 -30.28
N GLY A 75 8.80 1.80 -29.36
CA GLY A 75 8.86 0.34 -29.49
C GLY A 75 10.24 -0.31 -29.29
N LYS A 76 11.31 0.46 -29.01
CA LYS A 76 12.65 -0.06 -28.73
C LYS A 76 13.00 0.07 -27.25
N ILE A 77 13.70 -0.92 -26.71
CA ILE A 77 14.23 -0.86 -25.34
C ILE A 77 15.30 0.24 -25.28
N ILE A 78 15.21 1.11 -24.28
CA ILE A 78 16.26 2.09 -24.00
C ILE A 78 17.45 1.35 -23.39
N ASP A 79 18.64 1.54 -23.95
CA ASP A 79 19.86 0.89 -23.41
C ASP A 79 20.14 1.36 -21.97
N GLY A 80 20.59 0.43 -21.12
CA GLY A 80 20.79 0.69 -19.69
C GLY A 80 19.50 0.87 -18.85
N SER A 81 18.30 0.84 -19.45
CA SER A 81 17.03 0.97 -18.71
C SER A 81 16.55 -0.35 -18.07
N PHE A 82 17.22 -1.46 -18.33
CA PHE A 82 16.80 -2.76 -17.81
C PHE A 82 17.20 -2.92 -16.35
N GLN A 83 16.20 -2.93 -15.47
CA GLN A 83 16.39 -3.04 -14.03
C GLN A 83 15.78 -4.33 -13.47
N ASN A 84 16.61 -5.16 -12.85
CA ASN A 84 16.24 -6.48 -12.32
C ASN A 84 15.86 -6.49 -10.84
N ASP A 85 16.29 -5.47 -10.10
CA ASP A 85 16.05 -5.32 -8.67
C ASP A 85 15.69 -3.87 -8.32
N ALA A 86 14.56 -3.42 -8.87
CA ALA A 86 14.06 -2.07 -8.63
C ALA A 86 13.62 -1.87 -7.17
N THR A 87 13.22 -2.95 -6.48
CA THR A 87 12.78 -2.89 -5.08
C THR A 87 13.89 -2.40 -4.15
N THR A 88 15.11 -2.94 -4.26
CA THR A 88 16.24 -2.48 -3.44
C THR A 88 16.62 -1.02 -3.72
N GLU A 89 16.55 -0.60 -4.97
CA GLU A 89 16.79 0.81 -5.33
C GLU A 89 15.73 1.74 -4.74
N SER A 90 14.45 1.39 -4.88
CA SER A 90 13.34 2.16 -4.31
C SER A 90 13.42 2.22 -2.77
N PHE A 91 13.84 1.13 -2.12
CA PHE A 91 14.07 1.12 -0.68
C PHE A 91 15.18 2.11 -0.28
N ASN A 92 16.34 2.04 -0.95
CA ASN A 92 17.47 2.96 -0.69
C ASN A 92 17.11 4.42 -0.99
N HIS A 93 16.45 4.66 -2.12
CA HIS A 93 16.01 5.99 -2.53
C HIS A 93 14.99 6.57 -1.55
N SER A 94 14.03 5.76 -1.10
CA SER A 94 13.10 6.21 -0.08
C SER A 94 13.82 6.54 1.21
N THR A 95 14.82 5.76 1.63
CA THR A 95 15.56 5.96 2.88
C THR A 95 16.32 7.28 2.94
N ILE A 96 16.84 7.77 1.81
CA ILE A 96 17.51 9.07 1.72
C ILE A 96 16.55 10.27 1.67
N LYS A 97 15.28 10.08 1.25
CA LYS A 97 14.27 11.15 1.22
C LYS A 97 13.95 11.66 2.62
N GLN A 98 13.74 12.96 2.75
CA GLN A 98 13.38 13.57 4.03
C GLN A 98 11.97 13.16 4.46
N LYS A 99 11.73 13.08 5.77
CA LYS A 99 10.42 12.69 6.32
C LYS A 99 9.28 13.60 5.88
N SER A 100 9.54 14.90 5.72
CA SER A 100 8.59 15.89 5.19
C SER A 100 8.16 15.54 3.77
N GLU A 101 9.09 15.22 2.89
CA GLU A 101 8.82 14.85 1.49
C GLU A 101 7.94 13.60 1.40
N ARG A 102 8.19 12.59 2.25
CA ARG A 102 7.39 11.36 2.28
C ARG A 102 5.97 11.56 2.77
N ASN A 103 5.72 12.59 3.58
CA ASN A 103 4.40 12.90 4.14
C ASN A 103 3.55 13.79 3.22
N ASN A 104 4.16 14.47 2.25
CA ASN A 104 3.46 15.44 1.41
C ASN A 104 2.54 14.77 0.37
N ASN A 105 2.91 13.57 -0.09
CA ASN A 105 2.19 12.87 -1.15
C ASN A 105 1.35 11.73 -0.57
N GLY A 106 0.03 11.86 -0.67
CA GLY A 106 -0.90 10.84 -0.19
C GLY A 106 -0.81 9.55 -0.99
N PHE A 107 -0.98 8.41 -0.30
CA PHE A 107 -1.02 7.06 -0.88
C PHE A 107 0.30 6.59 -1.52
N VAL A 108 1.42 7.22 -1.16
CA VAL A 108 2.78 6.84 -1.62
C VAL A 108 3.52 6.07 -0.53
N HIS A 109 3.55 6.60 0.69
CA HIS A 109 4.26 6.00 1.82
C HIS A 109 3.30 5.66 2.97
N SER A 110 3.59 4.56 3.66
CA SER A 110 2.92 4.16 4.90
C SER A 110 3.94 4.12 6.02
N LEU A 111 4.34 5.29 6.52
CA LEU A 111 5.24 5.36 7.67
C LEU A 111 4.57 4.75 8.90
N TYR A 112 5.32 3.97 9.68
CA TYR A 112 4.79 3.29 10.85
C TYR A 112 4.09 4.25 11.82
N GLU A 113 4.66 5.44 12.06
CA GLU A 113 4.07 6.41 12.99
C GLU A 113 2.77 7.02 12.46
N ASN A 114 2.59 7.05 11.14
CA ASN A 114 1.35 7.50 10.50
C ASN A 114 0.31 6.38 10.54
N VAL A 115 0.70 5.14 10.24
CA VAL A 115 -0.18 3.97 10.30
C VAL A 115 -0.69 3.73 11.72
N HIS A 116 0.20 3.87 12.70
CA HIS A 116 -0.12 3.73 14.12
C HIS A 116 -1.08 4.82 14.62
N LYS A 117 -1.13 5.99 13.97
CA LYS A 117 -2.02 7.11 14.31
C LYS A 117 -3.28 7.17 13.43
N ASP A 118 -3.56 6.12 12.65
CA ASP A 118 -4.69 6.06 11.73
C ASP A 118 -4.70 7.17 10.67
N TYR A 119 -3.54 7.49 10.12
CA TYR A 119 -3.46 8.52 9.10
C TYR A 119 -4.11 8.04 7.79
N ILE A 120 -5.03 8.83 7.24
CA ILE A 120 -5.88 8.46 6.09
C ILE A 120 -5.09 8.27 4.80
N SER A 121 -4.00 9.02 4.60
CA SER A 121 -3.29 9.04 3.32
C SER A 121 -2.12 8.05 3.23
N CYS A 122 -2.19 6.94 3.97
CA CYS A 122 -1.24 5.84 3.85
C CYS A 122 -1.46 5.05 2.55
N CYS A 123 -0.41 4.42 2.02
CA CYS A 123 -0.48 3.54 0.85
C CYS A 123 -1.05 2.15 1.23
N GLY A 124 -2.34 2.10 1.52
CA GLY A 124 -2.99 0.87 1.97
C GLY A 124 -4.41 1.11 2.47
N ARG A 125 -4.90 0.16 3.25
CA ARG A 125 -6.25 0.19 3.81
C ARG A 125 -6.27 -0.37 5.22
N TYR A 126 -7.00 0.31 6.09
CA TYR A 126 -7.39 -0.20 7.39
C TYR A 126 -8.66 -1.05 7.26
N ILE A 127 -8.66 -2.17 7.96
CA ILE A 127 -9.75 -3.14 7.96
C ILE A 127 -10.06 -3.43 9.43
N SER A 128 -11.29 -3.16 9.85
CA SER A 128 -11.71 -3.52 11.20
C SER A 128 -11.82 -5.04 11.33
N ILE A 129 -11.49 -5.56 12.50
CA ILE A 129 -11.66 -7.00 12.79
C ILE A 129 -13.13 -7.40 12.67
N LYS A 130 -14.06 -6.49 12.97
CA LYS A 130 -15.50 -6.70 12.74
C LYS A 130 -15.81 -6.96 11.26
N ALA A 131 -15.31 -6.11 10.35
CA ALA A 131 -15.52 -6.30 8.91
C ALA A 131 -14.93 -7.64 8.43
N VAL A 132 -13.78 -8.06 8.96
CA VAL A 132 -13.22 -9.38 8.68
C VAL A 132 -14.15 -10.48 9.21
N SER A 133 -14.57 -10.38 10.47
CA SER A 133 -15.46 -11.34 11.13
C SER A 133 -16.76 -11.55 10.34
N ASP A 134 -17.38 -10.47 9.89
CA ASP A 134 -18.63 -10.50 9.11
C ASP A 134 -18.41 -11.13 7.74
N ALA A 135 -17.29 -10.82 7.07
CA ALA A 135 -16.96 -11.38 5.76
C ALA A 135 -16.63 -12.89 5.81
N VAL A 136 -16.03 -13.36 6.91
CA VAL A 136 -15.66 -14.77 7.09
C VAL A 136 -16.74 -15.61 7.77
N ALA A 137 -17.73 -15.00 8.43
CA ALA A 137 -18.85 -15.68 9.08
C ALA A 137 -19.54 -16.73 8.18
N PRO A 138 -19.94 -16.41 6.92
CA PRO A 138 -20.63 -17.37 6.06
C PRO A 138 -19.71 -18.47 5.49
N GLN A 139 -18.39 -18.36 5.66
CA GLN A 139 -17.44 -19.31 5.10
C GLN A 139 -17.25 -20.52 6.03
N SER A 140 -17.21 -21.71 5.44
CA SER A 140 -17.16 -23.00 6.16
C SER A 140 -15.80 -23.70 6.08
N ALA A 141 -14.92 -23.29 5.16
CA ALA A 141 -13.63 -23.93 4.94
C ALA A 141 -12.48 -22.93 5.11
N VAL A 142 -11.39 -23.41 5.72
CA VAL A 142 -10.12 -22.68 5.88
C VAL A 142 -9.26 -22.88 4.63
N PRO A 143 -8.52 -21.86 4.14
CA PRO A 143 -8.41 -20.51 4.68
C PRO A 143 -9.66 -19.66 4.40
N TYR A 144 -10.05 -18.84 5.39
CA TYR A 144 -11.12 -17.85 5.21
C TYR A 144 -10.61 -16.69 4.37
N VAL A 145 -11.41 -16.24 3.41
CA VAL A 145 -10.99 -15.28 2.39
C VAL A 145 -11.75 -13.98 2.53
N MET A 146 -11.04 -12.85 2.64
CA MET A 146 -11.65 -11.52 2.55
C MET A 146 -11.04 -10.75 1.37
N PRO A 147 -11.83 -10.35 0.37
CA PRO A 147 -11.35 -9.46 -0.68
C PRO A 147 -11.19 -8.04 -0.12
N VAL A 148 -10.08 -7.39 -0.47
CA VAL A 148 -9.73 -6.04 -0.06
C VAL A 148 -9.27 -5.27 -1.27
N ASN A 149 -9.79 -4.07 -1.44
CA ASN A 149 -9.38 -3.14 -2.46
C ASN A 149 -8.72 -1.89 -1.87
N PHE A 150 -7.61 -1.48 -2.48
CA PHE A 150 -6.92 -0.23 -2.19
C PHE A 150 -6.10 0.22 -3.40
N SER A 151 -5.73 1.49 -3.40
CA SER A 151 -4.95 2.10 -4.47
C SER A 151 -3.55 2.44 -3.98
N ALA A 152 -2.54 2.23 -4.82
CA ALA A 152 -1.18 2.72 -4.59
C ALA A 152 -0.84 3.78 -5.63
N SER A 153 -0.23 4.88 -5.19
CA SER A 153 0.28 5.94 -6.06
C SER A 153 1.80 5.85 -6.10
N ILE A 154 2.37 5.52 -7.26
CA ILE A 154 3.83 5.46 -7.47
C ILE A 154 4.26 6.76 -8.13
N LEU A 155 5.08 7.56 -7.46
CA LEU A 155 5.65 8.76 -8.07
C LEU A 155 6.69 8.34 -9.11
N ILE A 156 6.68 8.98 -10.27
CA ILE A 156 7.71 8.75 -11.30
C ILE A 156 9.10 9.11 -10.76
N ASP A 157 9.19 10.17 -9.95
CA ASP A 157 10.42 10.59 -9.26
C ASP A 157 10.95 9.55 -8.25
N ASP A 158 10.11 8.66 -7.71
CA ASP A 158 10.57 7.60 -6.80
C ASP A 158 11.25 6.43 -7.54
N LEU A 159 11.09 6.37 -8.87
CA LEU A 159 11.66 5.34 -9.72
C LEU A 159 12.98 5.85 -10.30
N LEU A 160 14.10 5.31 -9.83
CA LEU A 160 15.45 5.75 -10.19
C LEU A 160 15.71 5.80 -11.71
N ILE A 161 15.04 4.94 -12.47
CA ILE A 161 15.12 4.90 -13.94
C ILE A 161 14.69 6.23 -14.61
N PHE A 162 13.89 7.04 -13.94
CA PHE A 162 13.45 8.36 -14.41
C PHE A 162 14.30 9.52 -13.89
N SER A 163 15.31 9.28 -13.05
CA SER A 163 16.16 10.35 -12.50
C SER A 163 16.77 11.25 -13.59
N VAL A 164 17.27 10.64 -14.67
CA VAL A 164 17.90 11.34 -15.80
C VAL A 164 16.87 12.05 -16.69
N PHE A 165 15.57 11.74 -16.57
CA PHE A 165 14.52 12.36 -17.40
C PHE A 165 14.31 13.84 -17.07
N SER A 166 14.76 14.29 -15.89
CA SER A 166 14.81 15.70 -15.52
C SER A 166 15.79 16.52 -16.37
N GLU A 167 16.80 15.87 -16.98
CA GLU A 167 17.88 16.52 -17.74
C GLU A 167 17.54 16.68 -19.23
N TYR A 168 16.53 15.99 -19.73
CA TYR A 168 16.11 16.07 -21.13
C TYR A 168 14.94 17.05 -21.30
N SER A 169 14.91 17.73 -22.44
CA SER A 169 13.75 18.54 -22.80
C SER A 169 12.51 17.65 -22.90
N ASN A 170 11.44 18.06 -22.22
CA ASN A 170 10.16 17.35 -22.22
C ASN A 170 9.61 17.10 -23.65
N ALA A 171 9.96 17.95 -24.62
CA ALA A 171 9.59 17.82 -26.04
C ALA A 171 10.31 16.67 -26.78
N LEU A 172 11.27 15.98 -26.15
CA LEU A 172 11.94 14.82 -26.74
C LEU A 172 11.20 13.51 -26.43
N PHE A 173 10.24 13.54 -25.49
CA PHE A 173 9.50 12.37 -25.02
C PHE A 173 8.20 12.16 -25.81
N GLY A 174 8.30 11.54 -26.99
CA GLY A 174 7.18 10.82 -27.61
C GLY A 174 7.01 9.40 -27.01
N ASP A 175 6.20 8.54 -27.62
CA ASP A 175 5.88 7.12 -27.26
C ASP A 175 6.84 6.42 -26.26
N LEU A 176 6.69 6.75 -24.98
CA LEU A 176 7.44 6.20 -23.86
C LEU A 176 6.55 5.23 -23.11
N LYS A 177 7.03 4.02 -22.87
CA LYS A 177 6.31 2.99 -22.12
C LYS A 177 7.21 2.43 -21.03
N ILE A 178 6.63 2.18 -19.87
CA ILE A 178 7.26 1.37 -18.84
C ILE A 178 6.68 -0.03 -18.87
N LYS A 179 7.54 -1.02 -18.83
CA LYS A 179 7.16 -2.41 -18.62
C LYS A 179 7.72 -2.87 -17.29
N PHE A 180 6.90 -3.45 -16.43
CA PHE A 180 7.34 -3.90 -15.13
C PHE A 180 6.68 -5.19 -14.64
N LYS A 181 7.26 -5.78 -13.59
CA LYS A 181 6.70 -6.89 -12.82
C LYS A 181 6.44 -6.46 -11.38
N ILE A 182 5.35 -6.96 -10.81
CA ILE A 182 4.97 -6.68 -9.43
C ILE A 182 5.82 -7.54 -8.46
N ASN A 183 6.26 -6.93 -7.35
CA ASN A 183 6.87 -7.60 -6.22
C ASN A 183 5.80 -8.07 -5.22
N PRO A 184 5.54 -9.38 -5.10
CA PRO A 184 4.60 -9.88 -4.09
C PRO A 184 5.08 -9.68 -2.65
N ASN A 185 6.38 -9.53 -2.44
CA ASN A 185 6.97 -9.44 -1.09
C ASN A 185 6.95 -8.02 -0.54
N ALA A 186 6.51 -7.03 -1.33
CA ALA A 186 6.42 -5.63 -0.89
C ALA A 186 5.20 -5.34 -0.01
N PHE A 187 4.18 -6.22 -0.04
CA PHE A 187 2.98 -6.04 0.76
C PHE A 187 3.26 -6.34 2.23
N ILE A 188 2.83 -5.41 3.08
CA ILE A 188 2.96 -5.50 4.52
C ILE A 188 1.58 -5.48 5.16
N PHE A 189 1.52 -6.03 6.37
CA PHE A 189 0.36 -5.90 7.24
C PHE A 189 0.83 -5.62 8.66
N CYS A 190 0.04 -4.85 9.42
CA CYS A 190 0.28 -4.65 10.84
C CYS A 190 -1.04 -4.43 11.58
N GLN A 191 -1.07 -4.80 12.86
CA GLN A 191 -2.17 -4.43 13.75
C GLN A 191 -1.97 -2.98 14.17
N VAL A 192 -3.03 -2.17 14.05
CA VAL A 192 -3.04 -0.81 14.60
C VAL A 192 -3.33 -0.91 16.10
N ASP A 193 -2.69 -0.05 16.90
CA ASP A 193 -2.85 -0.08 18.35
C ASP A 193 -4.32 0.10 18.74
N PRO A 194 -4.94 -0.94 19.34
CA PRO A 194 -6.34 -0.87 19.71
C PRO A 194 -6.59 0.21 20.75
N ILE A 195 -5.62 0.60 21.58
CA ILE A 195 -5.81 1.63 22.61
C ILE A 195 -6.10 3.00 21.98
N ILE A 196 -5.38 3.37 20.92
CA ILE A 196 -5.57 4.65 20.24
C ILE A 196 -6.97 4.71 19.62
N TYR A 197 -7.36 3.64 18.93
CA TYR A 197 -8.64 3.56 18.23
C TYR A 197 -9.83 3.44 19.19
N ILE A 198 -9.71 2.59 20.22
CA ILE A 198 -10.70 2.46 21.28
C ILE A 198 -10.88 3.81 22.00
N ALA A 199 -9.80 4.54 22.27
CA ALA A 199 -9.90 5.88 22.87
C ALA A 199 -10.60 6.89 21.94
N GLN A 200 -10.33 6.87 20.63
CA GLN A 200 -11.04 7.71 19.66
C GLN A 200 -12.52 7.35 19.54
N TYR A 201 -12.84 6.05 19.47
CA TYR A 201 -14.21 5.52 19.47
C TYR A 201 -14.97 5.96 20.72
N TYR A 202 -14.40 5.77 21.91
CA TYR A 202 -14.97 6.22 23.18
C TYR A 202 -15.01 7.75 23.36
N THR A 203 -14.24 8.51 22.59
CA THR A 203 -14.34 9.98 22.60
C THR A 203 -15.53 10.45 21.76
N ILE A 204 -15.90 9.72 20.72
CA ILE A 204 -17.11 9.94 19.90
C ILE A 204 -18.35 9.43 20.66
N ASP A 205 -18.23 8.31 21.36
CA ASP A 205 -19.29 7.60 22.09
C ASP A 205 -19.41 8.04 23.58
N LYS A 206 -19.21 9.33 23.83
CA LYS A 206 -19.15 9.89 25.19
C LYS A 206 -20.51 9.88 25.91
N ASP A 207 -21.61 9.80 25.16
CA ASP A 207 -22.97 9.79 25.73
C ASP A 207 -23.36 8.42 26.30
N GLU A 208 -22.77 7.32 25.82
CA GLU A 208 -23.08 5.96 26.29
C GLU A 208 -22.16 5.51 27.45
N LEU A 209 -20.92 6.01 27.51
CA LEU A 209 -19.90 5.58 28.49
C LEU A 209 -20.09 6.14 29.91
N LEU A 210 -20.84 7.25 30.08
CA LEU A 210 -21.26 7.70 31.42
C LEU A 210 -22.15 6.68 32.16
N SER A 211 -22.54 5.57 31.51
CA SER A 211 -23.34 4.49 32.08
C SER A 211 -22.58 3.21 32.49
N SER A 212 -21.31 2.99 32.08
CA SER A 212 -20.63 1.71 32.38
C SER A 212 -19.12 1.83 32.70
N GLY A 213 -18.71 1.25 33.82
CA GLY A 213 -17.43 1.47 34.52
C GLY A 213 -16.14 0.89 33.89
N GLN A 214 -15.01 1.40 34.37
CA GLN A 214 -13.67 1.48 33.72
C GLN A 214 -12.75 0.23 33.73
N ASP A 215 -13.20 -0.99 34.07
CA ASP A 215 -12.26 -2.07 34.45
C ASP A 215 -11.79 -3.06 33.36
N LYS A 216 -12.07 -2.87 32.06
CA LYS A 216 -11.93 -3.97 31.06
C LYS A 216 -10.67 -4.01 30.16
N LEU A 217 -9.72 -3.08 30.26
CA LEU A 217 -8.66 -2.92 29.23
C LEU A 217 -7.25 -3.43 29.59
N LYS A 218 -7.08 -4.33 30.57
CA LYS A 218 -5.73 -4.60 31.10
C LYS A 218 -4.88 -5.71 30.46
N ASP A 219 -5.39 -6.64 29.67
CA ASP A 219 -4.56 -7.81 29.30
C ASP A 219 -4.79 -8.34 27.89
N ILE A 220 -4.10 -7.85 26.84
CA ILE A 220 -3.91 -8.64 25.59
C ILE A 220 -2.55 -8.33 24.93
N TYR A 221 -1.67 -9.34 24.87
CA TYR A 221 -0.51 -9.39 23.98
C TYR A 221 -0.87 -10.22 22.73
N LEU A 222 -0.60 -9.72 21.53
CA LEU A 222 -0.76 -10.47 20.28
C LEU A 222 0.60 -11.01 19.82
N CYS A 223 0.70 -12.33 19.64
CA CYS A 223 1.85 -12.98 19.00
C CYS A 223 1.41 -13.55 17.64
N ILE A 224 2.16 -13.24 16.57
CA ILE A 224 1.99 -13.79 15.22
C ILE A 224 3.31 -14.42 14.79
N HIS A 225 3.26 -15.67 14.31
CA HIS A 225 4.41 -16.36 13.72
C HIS A 225 4.37 -16.25 12.19
N ASN A 226 5.54 -16.01 11.59
CA ASN A 226 5.77 -16.04 10.13
C ASN A 226 5.63 -17.44 9.55
#